data_AF-F7XVS4-F1
#
_entry.id   AF-F7XVS4-F1
#
_cell.length_a   1.000
_cell.length_b   1.000
_cell.length_c   1.000
_cell.angle_alpha   90.00
_cell.angle_beta   90.00
_cell.angle_gamma   90.00
#
_symmetry.space_group_name_H-M   'P 1'
#
loop_
_entity.id
_entity.type
_entity.pdbx_description
1 polymer ?
#
loop_
_entity_poly.entity_id
_entity_poly.type
_entity_poly.pdbx_seq_one_letter_code
_entity_poly.pdbx_strand_id
1 'polypeptide(L)'
;MHPRLVSFNGRTFDLPVLKYRAMLHGIQAKWLHQSGDEWNNYHSKYSLDWHCDLIDAFSDFGSSARIKMNEICAMLNFPGKLETEGSMVEVMYNEGKLQEIRDYCELDVINTYLLYIRHAYHIARVSKESYNKMINDLVSFLEKRGKSSISQCF
;
A
#
# COMPACT_ATOMS: atom_id res chain seq x y z
N MET A 1 -20.18 8.08 3.31
CA MET A 1 -18.91 7.39 3.62
C MET A 1 -18.15 7.25 2.31
N HIS A 2 -16.93 7.75 2.22
CA HIS A 2 -16.06 7.53 1.05
C HIS A 2 -15.05 6.41 1.39
N PRO A 3 -14.58 5.63 0.40
CA PRO A 3 -13.43 4.75 0.56
C PRO A 3 -12.19 5.57 0.92
N ARG A 4 -11.22 4.90 1.54
CA ARG A 4 -9.86 5.41 1.66
C ARG A 4 -8.97 4.67 0.67
N LEU A 5 -8.24 5.42 -0.13
CA LEU A 5 -7.13 4.87 -0.88
C LEU A 5 -5.92 4.82 0.04
N VAL A 6 -5.38 3.63 0.27
CA VAL A 6 -4.12 3.43 1.01
C VAL A 6 -3.08 2.93 0.03
N SER A 7 -1.90 3.54 0.03
CA SER A 7 -0.78 3.16 -0.85
C SER A 7 0.56 3.37 -0.17
N PHE A 8 1.61 2.75 -0.69
CA PHE A 8 2.99 3.12 -0.39
C PHE A 8 3.62 3.79 -1.62
N ASN A 9 3.80 5.11 -1.57
CA ASN A 9 4.29 5.94 -2.68
C ASN A 9 3.35 6.03 -3.91
N GLY A 10 2.05 5.78 -3.72
CA GLY A 10 1.08 5.76 -4.81
C GLY A 10 0.74 7.12 -5.39
N ARG A 11 1.01 8.22 -4.68
CA ARG A 11 0.83 9.57 -5.22
C ARG A 11 1.83 9.88 -6.33
N THR A 12 3.06 9.39 -6.21
CA THR A 12 4.13 9.69 -7.18
C THR A 12 4.32 8.60 -8.24
N PHE A 13 3.73 7.42 -8.05
CA PHE A 13 3.87 6.29 -8.97
C PHE A 13 2.53 5.72 -9.44
N ASP A 14 1.79 5.01 -8.59
CA ASP A 14 0.58 4.27 -8.99
C ASP A 14 -0.49 5.14 -9.65
N LEU A 15 -0.87 6.25 -9.02
CA LEU A 15 -1.90 7.14 -9.54
C LEU A 15 -1.50 7.79 -10.87
N PRO A 16 -0.29 8.36 -11.05
CA PRO A 16 0.18 8.81 -12.36
C PRO A 16 0.07 7.73 -13.44
N VAL A 17 0.57 6.51 -13.18
CA VAL A 17 0.54 5.40 -14.15
C VAL A 17 -0.91 5.07 -14.54
N LEU A 18 -1.80 4.90 -13.56
CA LEU A 18 -3.21 4.59 -13.80
C LEU A 18 -3.94 5.72 -14.53
N LYS A 19 -3.68 6.98 -14.17
CA LYS A 19 -4.28 8.16 -14.82
C LYS A 19 -3.90 8.22 -16.30
N TYR A 20 -2.62 8.06 -16.62
CA TYR A 20 -2.15 8.13 -18.00
C TYR A 20 -2.69 6.96 -18.84
N ARG A 21 -2.71 5.76 -18.28
CA ARG A 21 -3.31 4.59 -18.95
C ARG A 21 -4.81 4.77 -19.17
N ALA A 22 -5.55 5.29 -18.19
CA ALA A 22 -6.98 5.57 -18.35
C ALA A 22 -7.23 6.60 -19.46
N MET A 23 -6.46 7.70 -19.50
CA MET A 23 -6.56 8.71 -20.57
C MET A 23 -6.23 8.15 -21.96
N LEU A 24 -5.18 7.34 -22.07
CA LEU A 24 -4.82 6.66 -23.33
C LEU A 24 -5.99 5.82 -23.88
N HIS A 25 -6.78 5.21 -23.00
CA HIS A 25 -7.91 4.35 -23.36
C HIS A 25 -9.27 5.07 -23.33
N GLY A 26 -9.31 6.40 -23.14
CA GLY A 26 -10.57 7.16 -23.07
C GLY A 26 -11.46 6.82 -21.87
N ILE A 27 -10.88 6.23 -20.81
CA ILE A 27 -11.60 5.82 -19.60
C ILE A 27 -11.68 7.01 -18.64
N GLN A 28 -12.90 7.39 -18.27
CA GLN A 28 -13.11 8.46 -17.31
C GLN A 28 -12.87 7.99 -15.87
N ALA A 29 -12.11 8.77 -15.10
CA ALA A 29 -11.90 8.57 -13.66
C ALA A 29 -12.64 9.64 -12.83
N LYS A 30 -13.91 9.93 -13.15
CA LYS A 30 -14.70 11.03 -12.56
C LYS A 30 -14.59 11.08 -11.03
N TRP A 31 -14.75 9.93 -10.40
CA TRP A 31 -14.76 9.81 -8.94
C TRP A 31 -13.40 10.13 -8.30
N LEU A 32 -12.28 9.86 -8.98
CA LEU A 32 -10.95 10.24 -8.49
C LEU A 32 -10.74 11.76 -8.48
N HIS A 33 -11.39 12.50 -9.38
CA HIS A 33 -11.13 13.92 -9.61
C HIS A 33 -12.20 14.86 -9.04
N GLN A 34 -13.44 14.39 -8.90
CA GLN A 34 -14.58 15.24 -8.54
C GLN A 34 -15.20 14.90 -7.19
N SER A 35 -14.68 13.90 -6.49
CA SER A 35 -15.17 13.56 -5.15
C SER A 35 -14.50 14.46 -4.11
N GLY A 36 -15.31 14.99 -3.19
CA GLY A 36 -14.83 15.78 -2.06
C GLY A 36 -14.96 17.29 -2.28
N ASP A 37 -14.17 18.04 -1.53
CA ASP A 37 -14.08 19.51 -1.61
C ASP A 37 -12.63 19.94 -1.88
N GLU A 38 -12.36 21.25 -1.85
CA GLU A 38 -11.04 21.84 -2.10
C GLU A 38 -9.93 21.25 -1.21
N TRP A 39 -10.26 20.89 0.03
CA TRP A 39 -9.31 20.45 1.05
C TRP A 39 -9.33 18.93 1.25
N ASN A 40 -10.47 18.30 1.05
CA ASN A 40 -10.73 16.90 1.35
C ASN A 40 -11.08 16.14 0.07
N ASN A 41 -10.06 15.62 -0.62
CA ASN A 41 -10.18 14.84 -1.85
C ASN A 41 -8.96 13.93 -2.04
N TYR A 42 -8.94 13.10 -3.10
CA TYR A 42 -7.82 12.16 -3.36
C TYR A 42 -6.49 12.84 -3.78
N HIS A 43 -6.52 14.08 -4.24
CA HIS A 43 -5.32 14.82 -4.66
C HIS A 43 -4.74 15.66 -3.51
N SER A 44 -5.53 15.99 -2.49
CA SER A 44 -5.08 16.69 -1.29
C SER A 44 -4.06 15.86 -0.53
N LYS A 45 -2.79 16.29 -0.59
CA LYS A 45 -1.66 15.61 0.04
C LYS A 45 -1.87 15.34 1.53
N TYR A 46 -2.44 16.30 2.24
CA TYR A 46 -2.65 16.25 3.69
C TYR A 46 -3.94 15.53 4.11
N SER A 47 -4.82 15.19 3.16
CA SER A 47 -6.09 14.52 3.47
C SER A 47 -5.90 13.00 3.51
N LEU A 48 -5.21 12.52 4.55
CA LEU A 48 -4.95 11.09 4.76
C LEU A 48 -6.25 10.29 4.95
N ASP A 49 -7.36 10.95 5.29
CA ASP A 49 -8.66 10.28 5.34
C ASP A 49 -9.15 9.81 3.97
N TRP A 50 -8.75 10.51 2.90
CA TRP A 50 -9.08 10.22 1.50
C TRP A 50 -8.00 9.36 0.83
N HIS A 51 -6.79 9.89 0.72
CA HIS A 51 -5.62 9.16 0.20
C HIS A 51 -4.52 9.15 1.26
N CYS A 52 -4.43 8.03 1.98
CA CYS A 52 -3.33 7.76 2.89
C CYS A 52 -2.16 7.17 2.09
N ASP A 53 -1.30 8.05 1.57
CA ASP A 53 0.01 7.63 1.07
C ASP A 53 0.98 7.49 2.25
N LEU A 54 1.38 6.26 2.56
CA LEU A 54 2.22 5.93 3.70
C LEU A 54 3.61 6.58 3.62
N ILE A 55 4.14 6.82 2.42
CA ILE A 55 5.44 7.49 2.30
C ILE A 55 5.34 8.95 2.76
N ASP A 56 4.22 9.62 2.46
CA ASP A 56 3.97 10.98 2.91
C ASP A 56 3.61 10.98 4.41
N ALA A 57 2.80 10.03 4.88
CA ALA A 57 2.43 9.93 6.30
C ALA A 57 3.66 9.69 7.20
N PHE A 58 4.55 8.77 6.84
CA PHE A 58 5.74 8.47 7.65
C PHE A 58 6.84 9.52 7.55
N SER A 59 6.87 10.31 6.47
CA SER A 59 7.86 11.37 6.29
C SER A 59 7.39 12.75 6.81
N ASP A 60 6.29 12.81 7.56
CA ASP A 60 5.63 14.07 7.94
C ASP A 60 5.45 15.00 6.73
N PHE A 61 4.91 14.43 5.66
CA PHE A 61 4.71 15.06 4.36
C PHE A 61 6.00 15.61 3.73
N GLY A 62 7.15 14.97 3.99
CA GLY A 62 8.47 15.35 3.50
C GLY A 62 9.29 16.23 4.45
N SER A 63 8.84 16.42 5.69
CA SER A 63 9.61 17.09 6.73
C SER A 63 10.76 16.21 7.25
N SER A 64 10.66 14.90 7.09
CA SER A 64 11.72 13.93 7.33
C SER A 64 12.04 13.11 6.08
N ALA A 65 13.11 12.30 6.16
CA ALA A 65 13.55 11.49 5.04
C ALA A 65 12.47 10.48 4.62
N ARG A 66 12.29 10.30 3.31
CA ARG A 66 11.42 9.26 2.78
C ARG A 66 12.16 7.93 2.78
N ILE A 67 11.71 7.01 3.63
CA ILE A 67 12.31 5.70 3.86
C ILE A 67 11.68 4.67 2.91
N LYS A 68 12.45 3.68 2.44
CA LYS A 68 11.94 2.60 1.59
C LYS A 68 11.06 1.64 2.39
N MET A 69 10.07 1.03 1.74
CA MET A 69 9.15 0.08 2.39
C MET A 69 9.89 -1.02 3.17
N ASN A 70 10.93 -1.60 2.56
CA ASN A 70 11.72 -2.67 3.19
C ASN A 70 12.39 -2.25 4.50
N GLU A 71 12.88 -1.01 4.58
CA GLU A 71 13.57 -0.50 5.77
C GLU A 71 12.58 -0.36 6.94
N ILE A 72 11.37 0.14 6.66
CA ILE A 72 10.31 0.25 7.66
C ILE A 72 9.79 -1.14 8.05
N CYS A 73 9.57 -2.04 7.09
CA CYS A 73 9.16 -3.41 7.36
C CYS A 73 10.19 -4.14 8.24
N ALA A 74 11.48 -4.03 7.94
CA ALA A 74 12.54 -4.62 8.74
C ALA A 74 12.54 -4.08 10.18
N MET A 75 12.36 -2.77 10.37
CA MET A 75 12.25 -2.15 11.70
C MET A 75 11.05 -2.67 12.50
N LEU A 76 9.94 -2.97 11.81
CA LEU A 76 8.68 -3.42 12.42
C LEU A 76 8.54 -4.94 12.50
N ASN A 77 9.57 -5.70 12.10
CA ASN A 77 9.51 -7.16 11.94
C ASN A 77 8.34 -7.61 11.06
N PHE A 78 8.10 -6.90 9.96
CA PHE A 78 7.16 -7.33 8.91
C PHE A 78 7.92 -8.01 7.77
N PRO A 79 7.24 -8.80 6.91
CA PRO A 79 7.90 -9.61 5.88
C PRO A 79 8.88 -8.82 5.00
N GLY A 80 8.52 -7.58 4.65
CA GLY A 80 9.28 -6.78 3.68
C GLY A 80 9.25 -7.42 2.29
N LYS A 81 10.09 -6.95 1.36
CA LYS A 81 10.27 -7.62 0.07
C LYS A 81 11.26 -8.78 0.22
N LEU A 82 10.81 -9.97 -0.17
CA LEU A 82 11.61 -11.20 -0.22
C LEU A 82 12.47 -11.22 -1.50
N GLU A 83 13.48 -10.35 -1.62
CA GLU A 83 14.52 -10.39 -2.68
C GLU A 83 14.22 -9.73 -4.05
N THR A 84 12.98 -9.41 -4.41
CA THR A 84 12.67 -8.79 -5.72
C THR A 84 12.57 -7.25 -5.66
N GLU A 85 13.34 -6.55 -6.50
CA GLU A 85 13.22 -5.11 -6.74
C GLU A 85 12.35 -4.81 -7.97
N GLY A 86 11.65 -3.67 -7.96
CA GLY A 86 10.76 -3.29 -9.07
C GLY A 86 11.46 -3.16 -10.43
N SER A 87 12.78 -2.91 -10.43
CA SER A 87 13.63 -2.90 -11.62
C SER A 87 13.72 -4.25 -12.33
N MET A 88 13.43 -5.36 -11.63
CA MET A 88 13.50 -6.71 -12.19
C MET A 88 12.20 -7.17 -12.86
N VAL A 89 11.10 -6.43 -12.70
CA VAL A 89 9.77 -6.83 -13.20
C VAL A 89 9.76 -7.00 -14.73
N GLU A 90 10.43 -6.12 -15.47
CA GLU A 90 10.51 -6.22 -16.94
C GLU A 90 11.28 -7.48 -17.38
N VAL A 91 12.42 -7.76 -16.75
CA VAL A 91 13.23 -8.96 -17.02
C VAL A 91 12.42 -10.22 -16.72
N MET A 92 11.80 -10.29 -15.54
CA MET A 92 10.96 -11.42 -15.14
C MET A 92 9.79 -11.63 -16.11
N TYR A 93 9.18 -10.54 -16.59
CA TYR A 93 8.08 -10.63 -17.56
C TYR A 93 8.55 -11.22 -18.88
N ASN A 94 9.69 -10.74 -19.40
CA ASN A 94 10.30 -11.25 -20.63
C ASN A 94 10.74 -12.71 -20.51
N GLU A 95 11.10 -13.15 -19.30
CA GLU A 95 11.44 -14.55 -18.99
C GLU A 95 10.21 -15.44 -18.70
N GLY A 96 8.99 -14.89 -18.77
CA GLY A 96 7.74 -15.64 -18.52
C GLY A 96 7.46 -15.94 -17.05
N LYS A 97 8.18 -15.30 -16.12
CA LYS A 97 8.08 -15.49 -14.66
C LYS A 97 6.88 -14.76 -14.04
N LEU A 98 5.70 -14.96 -14.61
CA LEU A 98 4.48 -14.25 -14.20
C LEU A 98 4.04 -14.59 -12.78
N GLN A 99 4.29 -15.80 -12.30
CA GLN A 99 3.93 -16.21 -10.94
C GLN A 99 4.75 -15.42 -9.90
N GLU A 100 6.05 -15.28 -10.13
CA GLU A 100 6.94 -14.53 -9.24
C GLU A 100 6.56 -13.04 -9.19
N ILE A 101 6.19 -12.44 -10.32
CA ILE A 101 5.66 -11.07 -10.37
C ILE A 101 4.36 -10.95 -9.54
N ARG A 102 3.47 -11.93 -9.64
CA ARG A 102 2.22 -11.93 -8.86
C ARG A 102 2.49 -12.02 -7.37
N ASP A 103 3.37 -12.92 -6.96
CA ASP A 103 3.74 -13.09 -5.55
C ASP A 103 4.43 -11.83 -5.00
N TYR A 104 5.28 -11.19 -5.79
CA TYR A 104 5.88 -9.89 -5.48
C TYR A 104 4.82 -8.80 -5.26
N CYS A 105 3.89 -8.63 -6.21
CA CYS A 105 2.82 -7.63 -6.09
C CYS A 105 1.89 -7.91 -4.89
N GLU A 106 1.57 -9.17 -4.61
CA GLU A 106 0.75 -9.54 -3.46
C GLU A 106 1.46 -9.23 -2.13
N LEU A 107 2.76 -9.49 -2.05
CA LEU A 107 3.57 -9.15 -0.88
C LEU A 107 3.66 -7.63 -0.64
N ASP A 108 3.76 -6.82 -1.71
CA ASP A 108 3.73 -5.36 -1.61
C ASP A 108 2.39 -4.85 -1.04
N VAL A 109 1.27 -5.46 -1.43
CA VAL A 109 -0.06 -5.14 -0.89
C VAL A 109 -0.19 -5.56 0.57
N ILE A 110 0.29 -6.76 0.93
CA ILE A 110 0.29 -7.25 2.32
C ILE A 110 1.12 -6.31 3.22
N ASN A 111 2.33 -5.95 2.80
CA ASN A 111 3.18 -5.02 3.55
C ASN A 111 2.54 -3.63 3.67
N THR A 112 1.94 -3.11 2.59
CA THR A 112 1.21 -1.83 2.62
C THR A 112 0.08 -1.87 3.66
N TYR A 113 -0.68 -2.97 3.71
CA TYR A 113 -1.75 -3.13 4.70
C TYR A 113 -1.20 -3.21 6.14
N LEU A 114 -0.17 -4.03 6.40
CA LEU A 114 0.47 -4.16 7.71
C LEU A 114 1.00 -2.82 8.23
N LEU A 115 1.70 -2.08 7.38
CA LEU A 115 2.20 -0.74 7.69
C LEU A 115 1.05 0.22 7.99
N TYR A 116 -0.02 0.18 7.20
CA TYR A 116 -1.19 1.03 7.42
C TYR A 116 -1.88 0.73 8.76
N ILE A 117 -2.13 -0.52 9.11
CA ILE A 117 -2.80 -0.84 10.37
C ILE A 117 -1.92 -0.52 11.58
N ARG A 118 -0.60 -0.68 11.47
CA ARG A 118 0.35 -0.24 12.50
C ARG A 118 0.33 1.28 12.66
N HIS A 119 0.33 2.03 11.56
CA HIS A 119 0.19 3.48 11.55
C HIS A 119 -1.16 3.91 12.16
N ALA A 120 -2.26 3.30 11.74
CA ALA A 120 -3.60 3.61 12.23
C ALA A 120 -3.74 3.37 13.74
N TYR A 121 -3.10 2.32 14.27
CA TYR A 121 -3.02 2.08 15.71
C TYR A 121 -2.18 3.16 16.40
N HIS A 122 -1.02 3.50 15.85
CA HIS A 122 -0.12 4.53 16.41
C HIS A 122 -0.79 5.90 16.55
N ILE A 123 -1.60 6.31 15.57
CA ILE A 123 -2.34 7.58 15.62
C ILE A 123 -3.71 7.48 16.33
N ALA A 124 -3.94 6.39 17.08
CA ALA A 124 -5.19 6.13 17.82
C ALA A 124 -6.46 6.10 16.94
N ARG A 125 -6.32 5.83 15.63
CA ARG A 125 -7.47 5.66 14.73
C ARG A 125 -8.22 4.36 14.97
N VAL A 126 -7.49 3.31 15.36
CA VAL A 126 -8.06 2.00 15.71
C VAL A 126 -7.64 1.63 17.13
N SER A 127 -8.53 0.96 17.84
CA SER A 127 -8.21 0.42 19.17
C SER A 127 -7.22 -0.74 19.08
N LYS A 128 -6.60 -1.10 20.20
CA LYS A 128 -5.70 -2.27 20.28
C LYS A 128 -6.45 -3.56 19.90
N GLU A 129 -7.70 -3.70 20.35
CA GLU A 129 -8.56 -4.84 20.05
C GLU A 129 -8.85 -4.92 18.55
N SER A 130 -9.15 -3.79 17.92
CA SER A 130 -9.39 -3.70 16.48
C SER A 130 -8.14 -4.03 15.67
N TYR A 131 -6.98 -3.49 16.07
CA TYR A 131 -5.69 -3.81 15.46
C TYR A 131 -5.39 -5.31 15.52
N ASN A 132 -5.50 -5.93 16.70
CA ASN A 132 -5.27 -7.36 16.87
C ASN A 132 -6.26 -8.20 16.04
N LYS A 133 -7.52 -7.79 15.97
CA LYS A 133 -8.51 -8.45 15.12
C LYS A 133 -8.11 -8.36 13.63
N MET A 134 -7.69 -7.19 13.16
CA MET A 134 -7.27 -6.98 11.77
C MET A 134 -6.03 -7.82 11.38
N ILE A 135 -5.09 -8.02 12.33
CA ILE A 135 -3.96 -8.95 12.16
C ILE A 135 -4.47 -10.39 12.04
N ASN A 136 -5.30 -10.85 12.98
CA ASN A 136 -5.82 -12.21 12.97
C ASN A 136 -6.67 -12.52 11.72
N ASP A 137 -7.44 -11.55 11.25
CA ASP A 137 -8.22 -11.67 10.01
C ASP A 137 -7.28 -11.84 8.80
N LEU A 138 -6.16 -11.11 8.75
CA LEU A 138 -5.14 -11.25 7.70
C LEU A 138 -4.44 -12.61 7.77
N VAL A 139 -4.01 -13.04 8.95
CA VAL A 139 -3.41 -14.37 9.16
C VAL A 139 -4.36 -15.46 8.65
N SER A 140 -5.62 -15.41 9.08
CA SER A 140 -6.66 -16.35 8.65
C SER A 140 -6.89 -16.33 7.14
N PHE A 141 -6.82 -15.15 6.51
CA PHE A 141 -6.96 -15.00 5.07
C PHE A 141 -5.79 -15.63 4.31
N LEU A 142 -4.55 -15.42 4.78
CA LEU A 142 -3.33 -15.97 4.16
C LEU A 142 -3.26 -17.49 4.31
N GLU A 143 -3.61 -18.03 5.48
CA GLU A 143 -3.66 -19.48 5.72
C GLU A 143 -4.66 -20.17 4.78
N LYS A 144 -5.87 -19.61 4.61
CA LYS A 144 -6.87 -20.12 3.67
C LYS A 144 -6.40 -20.11 2.21
N ARG A 145 -5.43 -19.27 1.87
CA ARG A 145 -4.82 -19.20 0.54
C ARG A 145 -3.53 -20.01 0.42
N GLY A 146 -3.15 -20.78 1.45
CA GLY A 146 -1.93 -21.57 1.46
C GLY A 146 -0.64 -20.75 1.58
N LYS A 147 -0.72 -19.49 2.04
CA LYS A 147 0.43 -18.58 2.21
C LYS A 147 0.93 -18.56 3.66
N SER A 148 1.02 -19.73 4.29
CA SER A 148 1.38 -19.86 5.71
C SER A 148 2.80 -19.39 6.05
N SER A 149 3.72 -19.38 5.08
CA SER A 149 5.08 -18.86 5.28
C SER A 149 5.08 -17.35 5.55
N ILE A 150 4.14 -16.60 4.96
CA ILE A 150 4.02 -15.16 5.16
C ILE A 150 3.29 -14.87 6.48
N SER A 151 2.27 -15.65 6.82
CA SER A 151 1.47 -15.42 8.04
C SER A 151 2.23 -15.69 9.34
N GLN A 152 3.35 -16.41 9.30
CA GLN A 152 4.22 -16.66 10.45
C GLN A 152 5.19 -15.51 10.76
N CYS A 153 5.24 -14.49 9.90
CA CYS A 153 6.19 -13.37 10.04
C CYS A 153 5.70 -12.24 10.95
N PHE A 154 4.45 -12.24 11.43
CA PHE A 154 3.88 -11.12 12.21
C PHE A 154 2.72 -11.52 13.12
#